data_AF-A0A653CP82-F1
#
_entry.id   AF-A0A653CP82-F1
#
_cell.length_a   1.000
_cell.length_b   1.000
_cell.length_c   1.000
_cell.angle_alpha   90.00
_cell.angle_beta   90.00
_cell.angle_gamma   90.00
#
_symmetry.space_group_name_H-M   'P 1'
#
loop_
_entity.id
_entity.type
_entity.pdbx_description
1 polymer ?
#
loop_
_entity_poly.entity_id
_entity_poly.type
_entity_poly.pdbx_seq_one_letter_code
_entity_poly.pdbx_strand_id
1 'polypeptide(L)'
;MRKSPGSNNFDQLLQTGSVVQLGEEMLLRTKIQEGDGWKYSRMGPVIIRNEKSKKHVTLVEENGCRSPGIRSICPFHPKQLNPLDNILYFRAFLFDDSAKGDDMILSVRMTGCLHAQDCFRNNICEESTFGTPHRLKRNINEKSNETTKWESVLQFKVVLSPQTETKLPVESYITKDNQYSLPSVFVIVLLIVLLLLVFFLTLILSFRLYFRHLGS
;
A
#
# COMPACT_ATOMS: atom_id res chain seq x y z
N MET A 1 10.91 -15.26 1.41
CA MET A 1 10.35 -16.51 1.95
C MET A 1 8.89 -16.61 1.55
N ARG A 2 8.37 -17.82 1.42
CA ARG A 2 6.96 -18.13 1.19
C ARG A 2 6.44 -19.10 2.24
N LYS A 3 5.12 -19.29 2.30
CA LYS A 3 4.50 -20.25 3.21
C LYS A 3 4.82 -21.68 2.81
N SER A 4 5.12 -22.52 3.80
CA SER A 4 5.26 -23.96 3.57
C SER A 4 3.89 -24.60 3.30
N PRO A 5 3.79 -25.63 2.44
CA PRO A 5 2.53 -26.31 2.17
C PRO A 5 1.86 -26.80 3.47
N GLY A 6 0.60 -26.45 3.68
CA GLY A 6 -0.16 -26.84 4.88
C GLY A 6 0.20 -26.06 6.16
N SER A 7 1.05 -25.03 6.08
CA SER A 7 1.43 -24.18 7.21
C SER A 7 1.18 -22.70 6.89
N ASN A 8 0.94 -21.92 7.94
CA ASN A 8 0.86 -20.46 7.84
C ASN A 8 2.21 -19.77 8.06
N ASN A 9 3.27 -20.54 8.32
CA ASN A 9 4.60 -20.03 8.60
C ASN A 9 5.41 -19.79 7.32
N PHE A 10 6.16 -18.68 7.30
CA PHE A 10 7.01 -18.28 6.19
C PHE A 10 8.41 -18.90 6.29
N ASP A 11 8.49 -20.23 6.12
CA ASP A 11 9.72 -20.97 6.39
C ASP A 11 10.47 -21.39 5.12
N GLN A 12 9.82 -21.28 3.95
CA GLN A 12 10.44 -21.69 2.69
C GLN A 12 11.18 -20.53 2.03
N LEU A 13 12.50 -20.67 1.88
CA LEU A 13 13.31 -19.70 1.15
C LEU A 13 12.99 -19.75 -0.35
N LEU A 14 12.94 -18.56 -0.97
CA LEU A 14 12.83 -18.44 -2.42
C LEU A 14 14.23 -18.41 -3.00
N GLN A 15 14.50 -19.35 -3.91
CA GLN A 15 15.73 -19.39 -4.67
C GLN A 15 15.58 -18.62 -5.98
N THR A 16 16.70 -18.19 -6.57
CA THR A 16 16.71 -17.59 -7.90
C THR A 16 16.05 -18.53 -8.91
N GLY A 17 15.14 -18.00 -9.74
CA GLY A 17 14.38 -18.77 -10.72
C GLY A 17 13.15 -19.50 -10.15
N SER A 18 12.84 -19.34 -8.86
CA SER A 18 11.64 -19.93 -8.25
C SER A 18 10.36 -19.47 -8.96
N VAL A 19 9.40 -20.38 -9.08
CA VAL A 19 8.06 -20.07 -9.57
C VAL A 19 7.14 -19.80 -8.38
N VAL A 20 6.42 -18.68 -8.46
CA VAL A 20 5.51 -18.14 -7.45
C VAL A 20 4.13 -17.94 -8.09
N GLN A 21 3.07 -18.21 -7.34
CA GLN A 21 1.71 -18.02 -7.84
C GLN A 21 1.26 -16.56 -7.71
N LEU A 22 0.47 -16.08 -8.67
CA LEU A 22 -0.16 -14.76 -8.58
C LEU A 22 -0.98 -14.64 -7.29
N GLY A 23 -0.78 -13.57 -6.53
CA GLY A 23 -1.45 -13.32 -5.26
C GLY A 23 -0.84 -14.06 -4.06
N GLU A 24 0.15 -14.94 -4.26
CA GLU A 24 0.85 -15.64 -3.18
C GLU A 24 1.47 -14.65 -2.20
N GLU A 25 1.29 -14.91 -0.90
CA GLU A 25 1.86 -14.07 0.15
C GLU A 25 3.35 -14.38 0.35
N MET A 26 4.14 -13.31 0.42
CA MET A 26 5.59 -13.35 0.43
C MET A 26 6.12 -12.54 1.61
N LEU A 27 7.19 -13.04 2.22
CA LEU A 27 7.90 -12.36 3.29
C LEU A 27 9.34 -12.09 2.86
N LEU A 28 9.68 -10.83 2.63
CA LEU A 28 11.06 -10.38 2.49
C LEU A 28 11.62 -10.17 3.89
N ARG A 29 12.72 -10.85 4.22
CA ARG A 29 13.49 -10.62 5.45
C ARG A 29 14.89 -10.20 5.06
N THR A 30 15.39 -9.20 5.75
CA THR A 30 16.71 -8.63 5.54
C THR A 30 17.40 -8.53 6.87
N LYS A 31 18.62 -9.09 6.96
CA LYS A 31 19.38 -9.19 8.19
C LYS A 31 20.83 -8.74 7.93
N ILE A 32 21.35 -7.87 8.78
CA ILE A 32 22.79 -7.59 8.84
C ILE A 32 23.42 -8.58 9.81
N GLN A 33 24.55 -9.18 9.45
CA GLN A 33 25.24 -10.09 10.35
C GLN A 33 25.81 -9.33 11.55
N GLU A 34 25.70 -9.93 12.73
CA GLU A 34 26.33 -9.40 13.94
C GLU A 34 27.85 -9.56 13.81
N GLY A 35 28.61 -8.53 14.21
CA GLY A 35 30.07 -8.52 14.12
C GLY A 35 30.65 -7.54 13.11
N ASP A 36 29.84 -7.03 12.18
CA ASP A 36 30.24 -6.05 11.17
C ASP A 36 30.35 -4.61 11.71
N GLY A 37 30.20 -4.42 13.03
CA GLY A 37 30.26 -3.12 13.71
C GLY A 37 28.96 -2.29 13.65
N TRP A 38 27.99 -2.68 12.82
CA TRP A 38 26.68 -2.02 12.72
C TRP A 38 25.79 -2.34 13.91
N LYS A 39 25.09 -1.33 14.43
CA LYS A 39 24.17 -1.47 15.57
C LYS A 39 22.71 -1.41 15.17
N TYR A 40 22.42 -0.73 14.07
CA TYR A 40 21.07 -0.50 13.58
C TYR A 40 21.00 -0.71 12.07
N SER A 41 19.79 -0.98 11.59
CA SER A 41 19.52 -1.21 10.18
C SER A 41 18.16 -0.66 9.79
N ARG A 42 18.03 -0.25 8.53
CA ARG A 42 16.76 0.17 7.93
C ARG A 42 16.66 -0.36 6.51
N MET A 43 15.54 -1.03 6.23
CA MET A 43 15.14 -1.39 4.87
C MET A 43 14.90 -0.10 4.07
N GLY A 44 15.72 0.11 3.04
CA GLY A 44 15.57 1.20 2.08
C GLY A 44 14.67 0.79 0.91
N PRO A 45 14.96 1.29 -0.30
CA PRO A 45 14.16 0.95 -1.46
C PRO A 45 14.02 -0.54 -1.71
N VAL A 46 12.78 -0.98 -1.92
CA VAL A 46 12.45 -2.32 -2.40
C VAL A 46 11.72 -2.14 -3.72
N ILE A 47 12.29 -2.64 -4.81
CA ILE A 47 11.78 -2.44 -6.16
C ILE A 47 11.60 -3.79 -6.82
N ILE A 48 10.43 -4.01 -7.40
CA ILE A 48 10.15 -5.16 -8.26
C ILE A 48 10.04 -4.66 -9.69
N ARG A 49 10.81 -5.25 -10.61
CA ARG A 49 10.79 -4.90 -12.03
C ARG A 49 10.60 -6.13 -12.91
N ASN A 50 9.92 -5.96 -14.04
CA ASN A 50 9.91 -6.97 -15.10
C ASN A 50 11.24 -6.88 -15.87
N GLU A 51 11.87 -8.01 -16.13
CA GLU A 51 13.15 -8.07 -16.83
C GLU A 51 13.06 -7.59 -18.29
N LYS A 52 11.97 -7.91 -18.98
CA LYS A 52 11.75 -7.61 -20.41
C LYS A 52 11.20 -6.21 -20.64
N SER A 53 10.15 -5.81 -19.92
CA SER A 53 9.42 -4.57 -20.18
C SER A 53 9.98 -3.35 -19.43
N LYS A 54 10.96 -3.54 -18.54
CA LYS A 54 11.52 -2.50 -17.65
C LYS A 54 10.51 -1.77 -16.76
N LYS A 55 9.23 -2.17 -16.77
CA LYS A 55 8.23 -1.70 -15.81
C LYS A 55 8.66 -2.09 -14.41
N HIS A 56 8.41 -1.21 -13.45
CA HIS A 56 8.76 -1.44 -12.06
C HIS A 56 7.70 -0.88 -11.13
N VAL A 57 7.66 -1.45 -9.92
CA VAL A 57 6.91 -0.93 -8.78
C VAL A 57 7.88 -0.79 -7.62
N THR A 58 7.88 0.38 -7.01
CA THR A 58 8.54 0.61 -5.73
C THR A 58 7.59 0.15 -4.63
N LEU A 59 8.02 -0.81 -3.81
CA LEU A 59 7.29 -1.28 -2.64
C LEU A 59 7.61 -0.45 -1.41
N VAL A 60 8.88 -0.09 -1.25
CA VAL A 60 9.40 0.72 -0.15
C VAL A 60 10.21 1.85 -0.76
N GLU A 61 9.98 3.06 -0.28
CA GLU A 61 10.67 4.28 -0.72
C GLU A 61 12.02 4.47 0.00
N GLU A 62 12.80 5.45 -0.44
CA GLU A 62 14.09 5.83 0.17
C GLU A 62 14.01 6.21 1.67
N ASN A 63 12.83 6.60 2.13
CA ASN A 63 12.58 6.92 3.54
C ASN A 63 12.35 5.67 4.41
N GLY A 64 12.27 4.48 3.82
CA GLY A 64 11.98 3.22 4.51
C GLY A 64 10.50 2.97 4.77
N CYS A 65 9.61 3.77 4.17
CA CYS A 65 8.17 3.56 4.23
C CYS A 65 7.68 2.87 2.97
N ARG A 66 6.61 2.08 3.11
CA ARG A 66 5.87 1.58 1.97
C ARG A 66 5.39 2.74 1.08
N SER A 67 5.51 2.60 -0.23
CA SER A 67 4.94 3.53 -1.20
C SER A 67 3.41 3.71 -0.99
N PRO A 68 2.87 4.94 -1.17
CA PRO A 68 1.44 5.16 -1.13
C PRO A 68 0.76 4.50 -2.35
N GLY A 69 -0.49 4.04 -2.20
CA GLY A 69 -1.27 3.48 -3.32
C GLY A 69 -1.06 2.00 -3.63
N ILE A 70 -0.07 1.33 -3.04
CA ILE A 70 0.20 -0.09 -3.28
C ILE A 70 -0.28 -1.01 -2.13
N ARG A 71 -1.24 -0.56 -1.33
CA ARG A 71 -1.74 -1.32 -0.15
C ARG A 71 -2.27 -2.71 -0.52
N SER A 72 -2.80 -2.87 -1.74
CA SER A 72 -3.26 -4.16 -2.27
C SER A 72 -2.11 -5.15 -2.48
N ILE A 73 -0.89 -4.69 -2.76
CA ILE A 73 0.28 -5.55 -2.97
C ILE A 73 1.11 -5.63 -1.69
N CYS A 74 1.33 -4.51 -1.01
CA CYS A 74 2.13 -4.36 0.19
C CYS A 74 1.25 -3.77 1.31
N PRO A 75 0.59 -4.58 2.14
CA PRO A 75 -0.41 -4.07 3.08
C PRO A 75 0.17 -3.26 4.25
N PHE A 76 1.45 -3.47 4.60
CA PHE A 76 2.09 -2.87 5.77
C PHE A 76 3.40 -2.16 5.41
N HIS A 77 3.85 -1.27 6.30
CA HIS A 77 5.22 -0.74 6.27
C HIS A 77 6.22 -1.85 6.65
N PRO A 78 7.50 -1.72 6.28
CA PRO A 78 8.55 -2.57 6.83
C PRO A 78 8.49 -2.60 8.35
N LYS A 79 8.51 -3.80 8.94
CA LYS A 79 8.53 -3.99 10.39
C LYS A 79 9.93 -4.37 10.81
N GLN A 80 10.45 -3.66 11.80
CA GLN A 80 11.67 -4.06 12.47
C GLN A 80 11.35 -5.16 13.49
N LEU A 81 12.08 -6.27 13.43
CA LEU A 81 12.01 -7.31 14.45
C LEU A 81 13.03 -7.01 15.55
N ASN A 82 14.28 -6.80 15.15
CA ASN A 82 15.42 -6.44 16.01
C ASN A 82 16.21 -5.32 15.32
N PRO A 83 17.14 -4.61 16.00
CA PRO A 83 17.89 -3.50 15.40
C PRO A 83 18.56 -3.80 14.04
N LEU A 84 18.97 -5.06 13.81
CA LEU A 84 19.65 -5.53 12.59
C LEU A 84 18.77 -6.40 11.66
N ASP A 85 17.47 -6.54 11.97
CA ASP A 85 16.56 -7.45 11.27
C ASP A 85 15.23 -6.77 10.93
N ASN A 86 14.89 -6.74 9.64
CA ASN A 86 13.66 -6.14 9.13
C ASN A 86 12.91 -7.12 8.25
N ILE A 87 11.59 -7.02 8.29
CA ILE A 87 10.68 -7.80 7.46
C ILE A 87 9.69 -6.93 6.69
N LEU A 88 9.27 -7.40 5.53
CA LEU A 88 8.25 -6.80 4.69
C LEU A 88 7.35 -7.88 4.11
N TYR A 89 6.04 -7.74 4.31
CA TYR A 89 5.03 -8.60 3.69
C TYR A 89 4.55 -7.98 2.39
N PHE A 90 4.48 -8.78 1.33
CA PHE A 90 3.90 -8.37 0.05
C PHE A 90 3.26 -9.57 -0.65
N ARG A 91 2.44 -9.31 -1.67
CA ARG A 91 1.82 -10.32 -2.53
C ARG A 91 2.48 -10.34 -3.89
N ALA A 92 2.64 -11.53 -4.46
CA ALA A 92 3.12 -11.67 -5.82
C ALA A 92 2.11 -11.08 -6.82
N PHE A 93 2.59 -10.36 -7.82
CA PHE A 93 1.79 -9.69 -8.84
C PHE A 93 2.43 -9.81 -10.21
N LEU A 94 1.67 -9.50 -11.25
CA LEU A 94 2.12 -9.41 -12.64
C LEU A 94 1.84 -8.00 -13.16
N PHE A 95 2.65 -7.51 -14.09
CA PHE A 95 2.29 -6.32 -14.87
C PHE A 95 1.37 -6.72 -16.02
N ASP A 96 0.53 -5.81 -16.51
CA ASP A 96 -0.47 -6.07 -17.56
C ASP A 96 0.14 -6.61 -18.87
N ASP A 97 1.40 -6.27 -19.15
CA ASP A 97 2.17 -6.68 -20.32
C ASP A 97 3.13 -7.85 -20.04
N SER A 98 3.13 -8.39 -18.82
CA SER A 98 3.96 -9.55 -18.48
C SER A 98 3.32 -10.81 -19.04
N ALA A 99 4.06 -11.55 -19.87
CA ALA A 99 3.66 -12.88 -20.26
C ALA A 99 3.68 -13.81 -19.03
N LYS A 100 2.83 -14.86 -19.05
CA LYS A 100 2.83 -15.86 -17.99
C LYS A 100 4.23 -16.47 -17.85
N GLY A 101 4.83 -16.38 -16.67
CA GLY A 101 6.17 -16.92 -16.43
C GLY A 101 7.32 -16.01 -16.86
N ASP A 102 7.06 -14.72 -17.13
CA ASP A 102 8.13 -13.72 -17.26
C ASP A 102 8.92 -13.58 -15.95
N ASP A 103 10.21 -13.29 -16.13
CA ASP A 103 11.14 -13.08 -15.04
C ASP A 103 10.95 -11.71 -14.40
N MET A 104 10.74 -11.75 -13.08
CA MET A 104 10.58 -10.61 -12.20
C MET A 104 11.84 -10.51 -11.34
N ILE A 105 12.33 -9.29 -11.18
CA ILE A 105 13.54 -9.01 -10.44
C ILE A 105 13.19 -8.12 -9.25
N LEU A 106 13.37 -8.66 -8.05
CA LEU A 106 13.28 -7.97 -6.78
C LEU A 106 14.66 -7.43 -6.42
N SER A 107 14.82 -6.11 -6.32
CA SER A 107 15.97 -5.47 -5.69
C SER A 107 15.57 -4.93 -4.32
N VAL A 108 16.44 -5.11 -3.34
CA VAL A 108 16.32 -4.50 -2.02
C VAL A 108 17.61 -3.80 -1.66
N ARG A 109 17.48 -2.57 -1.17
CA ARG A 109 18.57 -1.81 -0.59
C ARG A 109 18.44 -1.81 0.93
N MET A 110 19.53 -2.10 1.63
CA MET A 110 19.62 -2.05 3.08
C MET A 110 20.58 -0.94 3.50
N THR A 111 20.27 -0.22 4.58
CA THR A 111 21.19 0.73 5.21
C THR A 111 21.53 0.25 6.62
N GLY A 112 22.82 0.17 6.94
CA GLY A 112 23.33 -0.07 8.28
C GLY A 112 23.79 1.24 8.90
N CYS A 113 23.58 1.41 10.20
CA CYS A 113 23.92 2.63 10.94
C CYS A 113 24.62 2.29 12.25
N LEU A 114 25.56 3.14 12.66
CA LEU A 114 26.15 3.09 14.00
C LEU A 114 25.21 3.68 15.06
N HIS A 115 24.46 4.74 14.72
CA HIS A 115 23.53 5.42 15.61
C HIS A 115 22.08 5.20 15.20
N ALA A 116 21.19 5.13 16.18
CA ALA A 116 19.77 4.88 15.94
C ALA A 116 19.13 5.98 15.06
N GLN A 117 19.49 7.25 15.30
CA GLN A 117 18.94 8.42 14.60
C GLN A 117 19.19 8.44 13.08
N ASP A 118 20.21 7.74 12.61
CA ASP A 118 20.56 7.67 11.19
C ASP A 118 19.65 6.67 10.46
N CYS A 119 19.17 5.66 11.17
CA CYS A 119 18.29 4.61 10.66
C CYS A 119 16.82 4.85 11.04
N PHE A 120 16.52 5.53 12.14
CA PHE A 120 15.16 5.81 12.62
C PHE A 120 15.02 7.29 12.88
N ARG A 121 14.08 7.92 12.17
CA ARG A 121 13.49 9.17 12.63
C ARG A 121 12.06 8.84 13.04
N ASN A 122 11.60 9.45 14.12
CA ASN A 122 10.26 9.21 14.60
C ASN A 122 9.25 9.67 13.55
N ASN A 123 8.15 8.93 13.42
CA ASN A 123 6.96 9.29 12.64
C ASN A 123 7.18 9.50 11.13
N ILE A 124 8.25 8.95 10.53
CA ILE A 124 8.51 9.08 9.07
C ILE A 124 7.33 8.55 8.24
N CYS A 125 6.71 7.46 8.70
CA CYS A 125 5.65 6.76 7.97
C CYS A 125 4.24 7.07 8.49
N GLU A 126 4.10 7.97 9.46
CA GLU A 126 2.76 8.42 9.86
C GLU A 126 2.14 9.17 8.69
N GLU A 127 0.97 8.70 8.29
CA GLU A 127 0.23 9.20 7.14
C GLU A 127 -0.21 10.62 7.45
N SER A 128 0.54 11.61 6.95
CA SER A 128 0.21 13.02 7.12
C SER A 128 -1.15 13.28 6.48
N THR A 129 -2.20 13.31 7.30
CA THR A 129 -3.45 13.98 6.96
C THR A 129 -3.09 15.41 6.56
N PHE A 130 -3.39 15.76 5.30
CA PHE A 130 -3.20 17.08 4.69
C PHE A 130 -1.74 17.54 4.45
N GLY A 131 -1.27 17.29 3.22
CA GLY A 131 -0.90 18.40 2.34
C GLY A 131 0.41 19.14 2.59
N THR A 132 1.40 18.57 3.29
CA THR A 132 2.76 19.14 3.26
C THR A 132 3.80 18.07 2.96
N PRO A 133 4.49 18.12 1.80
CA PRO A 133 5.66 17.30 1.59
C PRO A 133 6.71 17.74 2.62
N HIS A 134 6.94 16.93 3.65
CA HIS A 134 8.10 17.11 4.51
C HIS A 134 9.32 17.02 3.62
N ARG A 135 9.86 18.19 3.26
CA ARG A 135 11.08 18.33 2.48
C ARG A 135 12.19 17.69 3.31
N LEU A 136 12.48 16.42 3.00
CA LEU A 136 13.65 15.72 3.49
C LEU A 136 14.85 16.61 3.15
N LYS A 137 15.38 17.29 4.15
CA LYS A 137 16.67 17.98 4.05
C LYS A 137 17.67 16.86 3.79
N ARG A 138 17.95 16.60 2.51
CA ARG A 138 19.06 15.74 2.13
C ARG A 138 20.30 16.46 2.64
N ASN A 139 20.91 15.97 3.70
CA ASN A 139 22.32 16.24 3.91
C ASN A 139 23.04 15.51 2.78
N ILE A 140 23.15 16.21 1.65
CA ILE A 140 24.11 15.89 0.60
C ILE A 140 25.42 16.42 1.18
N ASN A 141 26.19 15.50 1.78
CA ASN A 141 27.44 15.63 2.54
C ASN A 141 27.21 14.80 3.82
N GLU A 142 27.85 13.67 4.10
CA GLU A 142 29.18 13.17 3.73
C GLU A 142 29.13 11.64 3.60
N LYS A 143 30.15 11.05 2.97
CA LYS A 143 30.61 9.71 3.36
C LYS A 143 31.02 9.78 4.83
N SER A 144 30.08 9.74 5.76
CA SER A 144 30.41 9.42 7.14
C SER A 144 30.64 7.91 7.18
N ASN A 145 31.68 7.46 7.89
CA ASN A 145 31.91 6.03 8.17
C ASN A 145 30.80 5.42 9.05
N GLU A 146 29.73 6.16 9.31
CA GLU A 146 28.67 5.84 10.26
C GLU A 146 27.45 5.19 9.61
N THR A 147 27.38 5.19 8.27
CA THR A 147 26.36 4.44 7.53
C THR A 147 26.94 3.70 6.33
N THR A 148 26.40 2.51 6.04
CA THR A 148 26.72 1.73 4.83
C THR A 148 25.46 1.27 4.14
N LYS A 149 25.50 1.17 2.80
CA LYS A 149 24.36 0.72 2.01
C LYS A 149 24.73 -0.53 1.20
N TRP A 150 23.89 -1.54 1.26
CA TRP A 150 24.00 -2.76 0.47
C TRP A 150 22.80 -2.89 -0.46
N GLU A 151 22.99 -3.57 -1.58
CA GLU A 151 21.92 -3.93 -2.51
C GLU A 151 21.95 -5.44 -2.75
N SER A 152 20.78 -6.06 -2.81
CA SER A 152 20.63 -7.49 -3.09
C SER A 152 19.51 -7.69 -4.08
N VAL A 153 19.69 -8.65 -4.99
CA VAL A 153 18.78 -8.90 -6.09
C VAL A 153 18.36 -10.36 -6.10
N LEU A 154 17.07 -10.62 -6.32
CA LEU A 154 16.49 -11.94 -6.48
C LEU A 154 15.62 -11.97 -7.74
N GLN A 155 15.79 -12.99 -8.58
CA GLN A 155 14.96 -13.23 -9.75
C GLN A 155 13.99 -14.39 -9.50
N PHE A 156 12.73 -14.23 -9.89
CA PHE A 156 11.68 -15.23 -9.75
C PHE A 156 10.61 -15.07 -10.84
N LYS A 157 9.78 -16.08 -11.05
CA LYS A 157 8.72 -16.09 -12.07
C LYS A 157 7.37 -16.10 -11.41
N VAL A 158 6.42 -15.34 -11.95
CA VAL A 158 5.03 -15.34 -11.47
C VAL A 158 4.13 -16.03 -12.49
N VAL A 159 3.35 -17.00 -12.04
CA VAL A 159 2.40 -17.75 -12.87
C VAL A 159 0.98 -17.59 -12.34
N LEU A 160 0.00 -17.66 -13.23
CA LEU A 160 -1.40 -17.73 -12.81
C LEU A 160 -1.67 -19.14 -12.27
N SER A 161 -2.40 -19.24 -11.16
CA SER A 161 -2.87 -20.54 -10.67
C SER A 161 -3.86 -21.14 -11.67
N PRO A 162 -3.76 -22.44 -11.99
CA PRO A 162 -4.69 -23.11 -12.92
C PRO A 162 -6.13 -23.12 -12.41
N GLN A 163 -6.37 -22.90 -11.11
CA GLN A 163 -7.72 -22.82 -10.53
C GLN A 163 -8.37 -21.44 -10.67
N THR A 164 -7.65 -20.45 -11.22
CA THR A 164 -8.13 -19.07 -11.42
C THR A 164 -8.50 -18.82 -12.89
N GLU A 165 -9.13 -19.80 -13.55
CA GLU A 165 -9.94 -19.55 -14.76
C GLU A 165 -11.38 -19.14 -14.42
N THR A 166 -11.71 -18.95 -13.15
CA THR A 166 -12.85 -18.08 -12.80
C THR A 166 -12.37 -16.65 -13.00
N LYS A 167 -12.79 -16.05 -14.11
CA LYS A 167 -12.61 -14.63 -14.43
C LYS A 167 -12.93 -13.79 -13.18
N LEU A 168 -11.92 -13.41 -12.41
CA LEU A 168 -12.02 -12.24 -11.56
C LEU A 168 -12.17 -11.08 -12.54
N PRO A 169 -13.24 -10.27 -12.48
CA PRO A 169 -13.29 -9.06 -13.27
C PRO A 169 -12.10 -8.25 -12.82
N VAL A 170 -11.15 -8.03 -13.74
CA VAL A 170 -10.24 -6.89 -13.63
C VAL A 170 -11.14 -5.68 -13.81
N GLU A 171 -11.76 -5.28 -12.71
CA GLU A 171 -12.43 -4.00 -12.62
C GLU A 171 -11.30 -2.97 -12.66
N SER A 172 -11.13 -2.39 -13.84
CA SER A 172 -10.24 -1.27 -14.08
C SER A 172 -10.62 -0.13 -13.14
N TYR A 173 -9.92 0.00 -12.02
CA TYR A 173 -10.08 1.16 -11.12
C TYR A 173 -9.33 2.36 -11.69
N ILE A 174 -9.88 2.96 -12.74
CA ILE A 174 -9.81 4.41 -12.96
C ILE A 174 -11.22 4.89 -13.25
N THR A 175 -11.93 5.22 -12.18
CA THR A 175 -12.82 6.39 -12.09
C THR A 175 -12.97 6.71 -10.61
N LYS A 176 -12.47 7.87 -10.20
CA LYS A 176 -13.02 8.54 -9.02
C LYS A 176 -14.48 8.79 -9.35
N ASP A 177 -15.40 8.15 -8.64
CA ASP A 177 -16.74 8.70 -8.49
C ASP A 177 -17.26 8.42 -7.08
N ASN A 178 -17.59 9.53 -6.43
CA ASN A 178 -18.20 9.70 -5.13
C ASN A 178 -18.85 8.45 -4.52
N GLN A 179 -18.16 7.86 -3.55
CA GLN A 179 -18.70 6.84 -2.67
C GLN A 179 -19.62 7.49 -1.61
N TYR A 180 -20.78 8.00 -2.05
CA TYR A 180 -21.89 8.27 -1.14
C TYR A 180 -22.46 6.92 -0.71
N SER A 181 -22.28 6.58 0.57
CA SER A 181 -22.87 5.38 1.16
C SER A 181 -24.37 5.35 0.87
N LEU A 182 -24.89 4.22 0.38
CA LEU A 182 -26.32 3.98 0.15
C LEU A 182 -27.25 4.42 1.30
N PRO A 183 -26.91 4.30 2.60
CA PRO A 183 -27.74 4.86 3.67
C PRO A 183 -27.83 6.40 3.63
N SER A 184 -26.83 7.11 3.10
CA SER A 184 -26.82 8.57 3.02
C SER A 184 -27.79 9.12 1.98
N VAL A 185 -28.00 8.43 0.85
CA VAL A 185 -28.93 8.89 -0.20
C VAL A 185 -30.38 8.75 0.27
N PHE A 186 -30.71 7.64 0.94
CA PHE A 186 -32.05 7.44 1.52
C PHE A 186 -32.41 8.52 2.56
N VAL A 187 -31.46 8.91 3.41
CA VAL A 187 -31.68 9.98 4.39
C VAL A 187 -31.94 11.33 3.71
N ILE A 188 -31.21 11.65 2.64
CA ILE A 188 -31.40 12.90 1.89
C ILE A 188 -32.77 12.90 1.18
N VAL A 189 -33.16 11.80 0.53
CA VAL A 189 -34.47 11.69 -0.13
C VAL A 189 -35.60 11.81 0.89
N LEU A 190 -35.47 11.16 2.06
CA LEU A 190 -36.46 11.24 3.12
C LEU A 190 -36.62 12.67 3.65
N LEU A 191 -35.52 13.40 3.85
CA LEU A 191 -35.55 14.81 4.26
C LEU A 191 -36.23 15.72 3.23
N ILE A 192 -35.97 15.51 1.94
CA ILE A 192 -36.60 16.30 0.87
C ILE A 192 -38.12 16.07 0.84
N VAL A 193 -38.57 14.82 0.96
CA VAL A 193 -40.01 14.49 1.00
C VAL A 193 -40.69 15.14 2.22
N LEU A 194 -40.03 15.11 3.38
CA LEU A 194 -40.55 15.72 4.61
C LEU A 194 -40.69 17.24 4.48
N LEU A 195 -39.70 17.92 3.88
CA LEU A 195 -39.75 19.36 3.63
C LEU A 195 -40.88 19.73 2.66
N LEU A 196 -41.11 18.94 1.60
CA LEU A 196 -42.21 19.16 0.67
C LEU A 196 -43.57 19.01 1.36
N LEU A 197 -43.75 17.98 2.19
CA LEU A 197 -45.01 17.79 2.94
C LEU A 197 -45.30 18.96 3.89
N VAL A 198 -44.29 19.45 4.62
CA VAL A 198 -44.43 20.62 5.49
C VAL A 198 -44.81 21.84 4.66
N PHE A 199 -44.15 22.07 3.52
CA PHE A 199 -44.46 23.18 2.63
C PHE A 199 -45.92 23.13 2.13
N PHE A 200 -46.38 21.97 1.65
CA PHE A 200 -47.76 21.80 1.21
C PHE A 200 -48.77 22.01 2.35
N LEU A 201 -48.48 21.53 3.57
CA LEU A 201 -49.34 21.78 4.72
C LEU A 201 -49.41 23.27 5.09
N THR A 202 -48.28 23.98 5.03
CA THR A 202 -48.27 25.43 5.27
C THR A 202 -49.06 26.19 4.21
N LEU A 203 -48.97 25.80 2.94
CA LEU A 203 -49.78 26.38 1.86
C LEU A 203 -51.27 26.11 2.04
N ILE A 204 -51.66 24.89 2.43
CA ILE A 204 -53.07 24.55 2.67
C ILE A 204 -53.60 25.35 3.86
N LEU A 205 -52.81 25.48 4.94
CA LEU A 205 -53.18 26.27 6.11
C LEU A 205 -53.28 27.77 5.77
N SER A 206 -52.31 28.32 5.03
CA SER A 206 -52.35 29.72 4.61
C SER A 206 -53.52 30.00 3.67
N PHE A 207 -53.84 29.07 2.75
CA PHE A 207 -54.99 29.19 1.86
C PHE A 207 -56.31 29.11 2.63
N ARG A 208 -56.43 28.21 3.61
CA ARG A 208 -57.61 28.14 4.50
C ARG A 208 -57.78 29.39 5.35
N LEU A 209 -56.68 29.95 5.86
CA LEU A 209 -56.71 31.21 6.62
C LEU A 209 -57.06 32.41 5.73
N TYR A 210 -56.52 32.45 4.51
CA TYR A 210 -56.82 33.48 3.52
C TYR A 210 -58.30 33.47 3.12
N PHE A 211 -58.88 32.29 2.81
CA PHE A 211 -60.30 32.17 2.50
C PHE A 211 -61.21 32.49 3.70
N ARG A 212 -60.79 32.17 4.93
CA ARG A 212 -61.52 32.60 6.13
C ARG A 212 -61.55 34.11 6.31
N HIS A 213 -60.52 34.83 5.87
CA HIS A 213 -60.44 36.28 6.01
C HIS A 213 -61.21 37.04 4.90
N LEU A 214 -61.43 36.43 3.73
CA LEU A 214 -62.21 37.01 2.63
C LEU A 214 -63.72 36.74 2.73
N GLY A 215 -64.15 35.88 3.65
CA GLY A 215 -65.55 35.52 3.88
C GLY A 215 -66.22 36.24 5.05
N SER A 216 -65.60 37.29 5.61
CA SER A 216 -66.16 38.18 6.63
C SER A 216 -66.16 39.62 6.14
#